data_AF-A0A2A4V883-F1
#
_entry.id   AF-A0A2A4V883-F1
#
_cell.length_a   1.000
_cell.length_b   1.000
_cell.length_c   1.000
_cell.angle_alpha   90.00
_cell.angle_beta   90.00
_cell.angle_gamma   90.00
#
_symmetry.space_group_name_H-M   'P 1'
#
loop_
_entity.id
_entity.type
_entity.pdbx_description
1 polymer ?
#
loop_
_entity_poly.entity_id
_entity_poly.type
_entity_poly.pdbx_seq_one_letter_code
_entity_poly.pdbx_strand_id
1 'polypeptide(L)'
;MIFLREHQHLSRCIISHIRYATVGERALRNTQPFSRELGGQRHIFCHNGNLDNIDSLSTLNRFKPIGETDSEYAFCYLLAELETLWSKGPPGLQKRVEVIEKVFKKLAELGPANFLYSDGDSLYAFANKRTQADGQVKPPG
;
A
#
# COMPACT_ATOMS: atom_id res chain seq x y z
N MET A 1 9.21 -18.97 -14.85
CA MET A 1 9.77 -19.63 -13.64
C MET A 1 11.28 -19.86 -13.70
N ILE A 2 11.93 -19.94 -14.87
CA ILE A 2 13.39 -20.15 -15.00
C ILE A 2 14.21 -18.92 -14.56
N PHE A 3 13.84 -17.71 -14.99
CA PHE A 3 14.54 -16.46 -14.66
C PHE A 3 14.75 -16.22 -13.15
N LEU A 4 13.71 -16.43 -12.32
CA LEU A 4 13.79 -16.27 -10.86
C LEU A 4 14.66 -17.33 -10.17
N ARG A 5 14.84 -18.51 -10.79
CA ARG A 5 15.74 -19.56 -10.26
C ARG A 5 17.20 -19.24 -10.56
N GLU A 6 17.46 -18.61 -11.70
CA GLU A 6 18.82 -18.31 -12.18
C GLU A 6 19.35 -16.97 -11.66
N HIS A 7 18.47 -16.05 -11.24
CA HIS A 7 18.83 -14.73 -10.73
C HIS A 7 18.40 -14.60 -9.26
N GLN A 8 19.27 -15.05 -8.35
CA GLN A 8 19.05 -14.87 -6.92
C GLN A 8 19.17 -13.40 -6.55
N HIS A 9 18.02 -12.75 -6.34
CA HIS A 9 17.97 -11.41 -5.77
C HIS A 9 18.07 -11.51 -4.25
N LEU A 10 19.25 -11.22 -3.71
CA LEU A 10 19.44 -11.09 -2.27
C LEU A 10 18.81 -9.78 -1.81
N SER A 11 17.67 -9.89 -1.12
CA SER A 11 17.03 -8.77 -0.44
C SER A 11 16.58 -9.20 0.95
N ARG A 12 16.63 -8.27 1.91
CA ARG A 12 16.10 -8.48 3.27
C ARG A 12 14.57 -8.43 3.31
N CYS A 13 13.94 -7.87 2.28
CA CYS A 13 12.48 -7.82 2.14
C CYS A 13 12.11 -7.91 0.65
N ILE A 14 11.19 -8.82 0.32
CA ILE A 14 10.62 -8.96 -1.03
C ILE A 14 9.11 -8.89 -0.90
N ILE A 15 8.50 -7.92 -1.58
CA ILE A 15 7.05 -7.81 -1.70
C ILE A 15 6.69 -8.04 -3.17
N SER A 16 5.78 -8.98 -3.42
CA SER A 16 5.23 -9.26 -4.74
C SER A 16 3.71 -9.33 -4.65
N HIS A 17 3.03 -8.89 -5.71
CA HIS A 17 1.58 -8.89 -5.77
C HIS A 17 1.10 -9.41 -7.13
N ILE A 18 0.26 -10.43 -7.11
CA ILE A 18 -0.42 -10.94 -8.31
C ILE A 18 -1.79 -10.29 -8.36
N ARG A 19 -1.98 -9.35 -9.30
CA ARG A 19 -3.20 -8.56 -9.41
C ARG A 19 -4.26 -9.26 -10.26
N TYR A 20 -5.47 -9.37 -9.71
CA TYR A 20 -6.69 -9.55 -10.50
C TYR A 20 -7.31 -8.16 -10.74
N ALA A 21 -7.30 -7.69 -11.98
CA ALA A 21 -7.65 -6.30 -12.30
C ALA A 21 -9.17 -6.06 -12.21
N THR A 22 -9.64 -5.54 -11.07
CA THR A 22 -11.03 -5.14 -10.81
C THR A 22 -11.29 -3.66 -11.14
N VAL A 23 -10.36 -2.78 -10.75
CA VAL A 23 -10.42 -1.32 -10.99
C VAL A 23 -9.20 -0.89 -11.80
N GLY A 24 -9.39 -0.11 -12.86
CA GLY A 24 -8.33 0.41 -13.73
C GLY A 24 -7.84 -0.59 -14.79
N GLU A 25 -7.33 -0.07 -15.91
CA GLU A 25 -6.86 -0.86 -17.05
C GLU A 25 -5.74 -1.85 -16.65
N ARG A 26 -5.56 -2.92 -17.43
CA ARG A 26 -4.39 -3.82 -17.34
C ARG A 26 -3.16 -3.13 -17.92
N ALA A 27 -2.65 -2.15 -17.19
CA ALA A 27 -1.47 -1.37 -17.55
C ALA A 27 -0.43 -1.36 -16.41
N LEU A 28 0.83 -1.10 -16.77
CA LEU A 28 1.94 -1.08 -15.81
C LEU A 28 1.71 -0.07 -14.68
N ARG A 29 1.14 1.11 -14.98
CA ARG A 29 0.79 2.15 -13.99
C ARG A 29 -0.19 1.68 -12.90
N ASN A 30 -0.92 0.59 -13.15
CA ASN A 30 -1.88 0.00 -12.22
C ASN A 30 -1.36 -1.31 -11.59
N THR A 31 -0.07 -1.62 -11.75
CA THR A 31 0.52 -2.87 -11.28
C THR A 31 1.24 -2.65 -9.96
N GLN A 32 0.81 -3.36 -8.92
CA GLN A 32 1.43 -3.36 -7.62
C GLN A 32 2.67 -4.27 -7.56
N PRO A 33 3.62 -4.07 -6.62
CA PRO A 33 3.66 -2.99 -5.63
C PRO A 33 3.86 -1.59 -6.25
N PHE A 34 3.27 -0.58 -5.62
CA PHE A 34 3.62 0.81 -5.92
C PHE A 34 4.88 1.22 -5.16
N SER A 35 5.68 2.11 -5.75
CA SER A 35 6.93 2.60 -5.16
C SER A 35 7.04 4.12 -5.29
N ARG A 36 7.35 4.82 -4.21
CA ARG A 36 7.56 6.28 -4.19
C ARG A 36 8.66 6.68 -3.21
N GLU A 37 9.22 7.86 -3.41
CA GLU A 37 10.21 8.46 -2.51
C GLU A 37 9.50 9.25 -1.39
N LEU A 38 9.99 9.10 -0.17
CA LEU A 38 9.71 10.01 0.95
C LEU A 38 10.92 10.06 1.89
N GLY A 39 11.37 11.27 2.26
CA GLY A 39 12.49 11.45 3.18
C GLY A 39 13.81 10.85 2.69
N GLY A 40 14.02 10.76 1.38
CA GLY A 40 15.18 10.12 0.74
C GLY A 40 15.12 8.60 0.68
N GLN A 41 14.04 7.97 1.15
CA GLN A 41 13.88 6.52 1.22
C GLN A 41 12.85 6.02 0.19
N ARG A 42 12.98 4.76 -0.20
CA ARG A 42 12.00 4.09 -1.08
C ARG A 42 10.90 3.47 -0.22
N HIS A 43 9.68 3.91 -0.46
CA HIS A 43 8.47 3.38 0.15
C HIS A 43 7.75 2.48 -0.84
N ILE A 44 7.29 1.32 -0.38
CA ILE A 44 6.66 0.28 -1.19
C ILE A 44 5.31 -0.09 -0.57
N PHE A 45 4.27 -0.20 -1.39
CA PHE A 45 2.91 -0.49 -0.93
C PHE A 45 2.19 -1.50 -1.82
N CYS A 46 1.50 -2.44 -1.17
CA CYS A 46 0.53 -3.35 -1.77
C CYS A 46 -0.79 -3.32 -1.00
N HIS A 47 -1.87 -3.50 -1.73
CA HIS A 47 -3.24 -3.56 -1.24
C HIS A 47 -3.99 -4.70 -1.92
N ASN A 48 -4.61 -5.57 -1.12
CA ASN A 48 -5.58 -6.55 -1.57
C ASN A 48 -6.94 -6.25 -0.93
N GLY A 49 -7.85 -5.76 -1.76
CA GLY A 49 -9.16 -5.28 -1.34
C GLY A 49 -9.77 -4.36 -2.39
N ASN A 50 -10.77 -3.60 -1.97
CA ASN A 50 -11.44 -2.59 -2.80
C ASN A 50 -11.92 -1.48 -1.87
N LEU A 51 -11.47 -0.24 -2.12
CA LEU A 51 -11.78 0.93 -1.30
C LEU A 51 -12.74 1.86 -2.05
N ASP A 52 -13.98 1.95 -1.59
CA ASP A 52 -15.00 2.76 -2.23
C ASP A 52 -14.84 4.25 -1.91
N ASN A 53 -15.13 5.12 -2.88
CA ASN A 53 -15.08 6.59 -2.75
C ASN A 53 -13.76 7.13 -2.17
N ILE A 54 -12.63 6.46 -2.41
CA ILE A 54 -11.34 6.86 -1.84
C ILE A 54 -10.86 8.23 -2.32
N ASP A 55 -11.28 8.63 -3.52
CA ASP A 55 -11.05 9.94 -4.13
C ASP A 55 -11.71 11.10 -3.37
N SER A 56 -12.72 10.82 -2.53
CA SER A 56 -13.31 11.81 -1.63
C SER A 56 -12.37 12.23 -0.47
N LEU A 57 -11.29 11.48 -0.23
CA LEU A 57 -10.28 11.85 0.76
C LEU A 57 -9.48 13.05 0.23
N SER A 58 -9.56 14.17 0.97
CA SER A 58 -9.11 15.50 0.53
C SER A 58 -7.60 15.73 0.56
N THR A 59 -6.80 14.81 1.11
CA THR A 59 -5.37 15.06 1.38
C THR A 59 -4.47 14.14 0.58
N LEU A 60 -3.90 14.65 -0.51
CA LEU A 60 -2.79 13.99 -1.22
C LEU A 60 -1.49 14.81 -1.24
N ASN A 61 -1.50 16.06 -0.75
CA ASN A 61 -0.37 17.00 -0.80
C ASN A 61 0.36 16.97 -2.17
N ARG A 62 1.66 16.65 -2.19
CA ARG A 62 2.46 16.52 -3.41
C ARG A 62 2.34 15.17 -4.11
N PHE A 63 1.77 14.16 -3.45
CA PHE A 63 1.64 12.82 -4.00
C PHE A 63 0.43 12.77 -4.93
N LYS A 64 0.59 12.24 -6.13
CA LYS A 64 -0.50 12.10 -7.10
C LYS A 64 -0.44 10.73 -7.74
N PRO A 65 -1.53 9.97 -7.79
CA PRO A 65 -1.55 8.68 -8.47
C PRO A 65 -1.20 8.86 -9.96
N ILE A 66 -0.51 7.88 -10.53
CA ILE A 66 -0.16 7.84 -11.96
C ILE A 66 -1.24 7.04 -12.72
N GLY A 67 -1.74 5.97 -12.11
CA GLY A 67 -2.83 5.14 -12.60
C GLY A 67 -4.19 5.53 -12.00
N GLU A 68 -5.14 4.62 -12.13
CA GLU A 68 -6.54 4.84 -11.77
C GLU A 68 -7.01 3.97 -10.58
N THR A 69 -6.10 3.19 -9.98
CA THR A 69 -6.49 2.26 -8.91
C THR A 69 -6.68 2.96 -7.57
N ASP A 70 -7.70 2.52 -6.84
CA ASP A 70 -7.91 2.81 -5.42
C ASP A 70 -6.66 2.56 -4.57
N SER A 71 -5.93 1.52 -4.92
CA SER A 71 -4.72 1.06 -4.25
C SER A 71 -3.58 2.07 -4.34
N GLU A 72 -3.41 2.74 -5.49
CA GLU A 72 -2.40 3.79 -5.62
C GLU A 72 -2.84 5.06 -4.89
N TYR A 73 -4.13 5.39 -4.94
CA TYR A 73 -4.69 6.52 -4.20
C TYR A 73 -4.48 6.35 -2.70
N ALA A 74 -4.75 5.16 -2.16
CA ALA A 74 -4.47 4.79 -0.77
C ALA A 74 -2.99 4.98 -0.40
N PHE A 75 -2.08 4.62 -1.30
CA PHE A 75 -0.66 4.81 -1.09
C PHE A 75 -0.29 6.31 -1.06
N CYS A 76 -0.79 7.11 -2.00
CA CYS A 76 -0.57 8.55 -2.00
C CYS A 76 -1.14 9.22 -0.73
N TYR A 77 -2.31 8.78 -0.26
CA TYR A 77 -2.91 9.25 0.98
C TYR A 77 -2.02 8.93 2.20
N LEU A 78 -1.53 7.69 2.31
CA LEU A 78 -0.59 7.28 3.36
C LEU A 78 0.67 8.14 3.37
N LEU A 79 1.27 8.39 2.21
CA LEU A 79 2.49 9.20 2.12
C LEU A 79 2.24 10.67 2.49
N ALA A 80 1.08 11.23 2.13
CA ALA A 80 0.71 12.59 2.52
C ALA A 80 0.60 12.74 4.04
N GLU A 81 0.03 11.76 4.74
CA GLU A 81 -0.07 11.75 6.21
C GLU A 81 1.30 11.56 6.88
N LEU A 82 2.23 10.85 6.24
CA LEU A 82 3.59 10.64 6.72
C LEU A 82 4.54 11.79 6.40
N GLU A 83 4.23 12.65 5.42
CA GLU A 83 5.15 13.65 4.88
C GLU A 83 5.78 14.54 5.96
N THR A 84 4.94 15.14 6.81
CA THR A 84 5.39 16.00 7.90
C THR A 84 6.27 15.24 8.90
N LEU A 85 5.92 13.98 9.19
CA LEU A 85 6.64 13.14 10.15
C LEU A 85 8.06 12.84 9.64
N TRP A 86 8.23 12.65 8.33
CA TRP A 86 9.50 12.31 7.67
C TRP A 86 10.35 13.52 7.27
N SER A 87 9.86 14.75 7.47
CA SER A 87 10.54 16.00 7.05
C SER A 87 11.92 16.23 7.65
N LYS A 88 12.22 15.60 8.80
CA LYS A 88 13.51 15.71 9.52
C LYS A 88 14.34 14.42 9.45
N GLY A 89 14.01 13.51 8.53
CA GLY A 89 14.63 12.20 8.39
C GLY A 89 13.77 11.06 8.97
N PRO A 90 14.28 9.81 8.95
CA PRO A 90 13.54 8.62 9.36
C PRO A 90 13.03 8.72 10.82
N PRO A 91 11.71 8.67 11.05
CA PRO A 91 11.15 8.75 12.38
C PRO A 91 11.38 7.46 13.18
N GLY A 92 11.34 7.56 14.51
CA GLY A 92 11.33 6.38 15.38
C GLY A 92 10.16 5.45 15.06
N LEU A 93 10.38 4.14 15.17
CA LEU A 93 9.42 3.10 14.76
C LEU A 93 8.02 3.31 15.35
N GLN A 94 7.93 3.64 16.64
CA GLN A 94 6.64 3.82 17.32
C GLN A 94 5.80 4.95 16.70
N LYS A 95 6.42 6.09 16.36
CA LYS A 95 5.74 7.20 15.70
C LYS A 95 5.27 6.84 14.30
N ARG A 96 6.05 6.03 13.57
CA ARG A 96 5.65 5.49 12.26
C ARG A 96 4.41 4.62 12.41
N VAL A 97 4.44 3.67 13.36
CA VAL A 97 3.32 2.75 13.63
C VAL A 97 2.04 3.50 13.95
N GLU A 98 2.08 4.51 14.82
CA GLU A 98 0.89 5.29 15.22
C GLU A 98 0.19 5.95 14.01
N VAL A 99 0.96 6.58 13.12
CA VAL A 99 0.38 7.22 11.93
C VAL A 99 -0.12 6.17 10.93
N ILE A 100 0.66 5.12 10.68
CA ILE A 100 0.31 4.04 9.74
C ILE A 100 -0.97 3.33 10.20
N GLU A 101 -1.08 3.00 11.49
CA GLU A 101 -2.25 2.33 12.05
C GLU A 101 -3.51 3.21 11.92
N LYS A 102 -3.40 4.51 12.23
CA LYS A 102 -4.50 5.46 12.06
C LYS A 102 -4.96 5.51 10.60
N VAL A 103 -4.02 5.59 9.65
CA VAL A 103 -4.34 5.64 8.22
C VAL A 103 -4.99 4.34 7.76
N PHE A 104 -4.42 3.18 8.13
CA PHE A 104 -4.95 1.88 7.72
C PHE A 104 -6.35 1.61 8.27
N LYS A 105 -6.61 1.99 9.53
CA LYS A 105 -7.96 1.92 10.11
C LYS A 105 -8.95 2.80 9.36
N LYS A 106 -8.58 4.03 9.01
CA LYS A 106 -9.42 4.94 8.22
C LYS A 106 -9.71 4.40 6.83
N LEU A 107 -8.71 3.88 6.12
CA LEU A 107 -8.90 3.29 4.79
C LEU A 107 -9.80 2.05 4.86
N ALA A 108 -9.67 1.25 5.91
CA ALA A 108 -10.51 0.08 6.14
C ALA A 108 -12.01 0.39 6.36
N GLU A 109 -12.39 1.63 6.65
CA GLU A 109 -13.79 2.06 6.71
C GLU A 109 -14.41 2.14 5.31
N LEU A 110 -13.59 2.23 4.26
CA LEU A 110 -14.02 2.34 2.87
C LEU A 110 -14.25 0.98 2.18
N GLY A 111 -13.91 -0.14 2.83
CA GLY A 111 -14.09 -1.47 2.26
C GLY A 111 -13.08 -2.52 2.74
N PRO A 112 -13.09 -3.72 2.14
CA PRO A 112 -12.08 -4.75 2.40
C PRO A 112 -10.68 -4.21 2.14
N ALA A 113 -9.78 -4.35 3.11
CA ALA A 113 -8.50 -3.63 3.12
C ALA A 113 -7.38 -4.48 3.77
N ASN A 114 -6.55 -5.12 2.95
CA ASN A 114 -5.35 -5.80 3.44
C ASN A 114 -4.12 -5.13 2.84
N PHE A 115 -3.22 -4.64 3.69
CA PHE A 115 -2.09 -3.83 3.27
C PHE A 115 -0.75 -4.47 3.66
N LEU A 116 0.20 -4.36 2.73
CA LEU A 116 1.62 -4.48 3.03
C LEU A 116 2.29 -3.16 2.67
N TYR A 117 3.04 -2.62 3.61
CA TYR A 117 3.77 -1.37 3.42
C TYR A 117 5.19 -1.53 3.94
N SER A 118 6.17 -1.03 3.20
CA SER A 118 7.54 -0.90 3.68
C SER A 118 8.04 0.50 3.42
N ASP A 119 8.78 1.04 4.37
CA ASP A 119 9.49 2.33 4.26
C ASP A 119 10.99 2.15 3.99
N GLY A 120 11.40 0.95 3.56
CA GLY A 120 12.78 0.59 3.30
C GLY A 120 13.56 0.12 4.53
N ASP A 121 13.00 0.27 5.73
CA ASP A 121 13.60 -0.22 6.99
C ASP A 121 12.74 -1.31 7.62
N SER A 122 11.43 -1.08 7.72
CA SER A 122 10.48 -2.02 8.33
C SER A 122 9.41 -2.48 7.33
N LEU A 123 8.81 -3.64 7.59
CA LEU A 123 7.61 -4.13 6.91
C LEU A 123 6.43 -4.07 7.87
N TYR A 124 5.36 -3.43 7.41
CA TYR A 124 4.09 -3.28 8.12
C TYR A 124 3.03 -4.12 7.40
N ALA A 125 2.28 -4.90 8.18
CA ALA A 125 1.20 -5.73 7.68
C ALA A 125 -0.10 -5.40 8.43
N PHE A 126 -1.17 -5.17 7.68
CA PHE A 126 -2.50 -4.90 8.20
C PHE A 126 -3.50 -5.84 7.55
N ALA A 127 -4.17 -6.64 8.37
CA ALA A 127 -5.19 -7.58 7.94
C ALA A 127 -6.56 -7.11 8.42
N ASN A 128 -7.54 -7.09 7.52
CA ASN A 128 -8.91 -6.72 7.85
C ASN A 128 -9.87 -7.81 7.37
N LYS A 129 -10.39 -7.67 6.16
CA LYS A 129 -11.38 -8.54 5.53
C LYS A 129 -11.03 -8.70 4.06
N ARG A 130 -11.51 -9.77 3.45
CA ARG A 130 -11.45 -10.00 2.01
C ARG A 130 -12.74 -10.62 1.53
N THR A 131 -13.04 -10.47 0.25
CA THR A 131 -14.08 -11.27 -0.41
C THR A 131 -13.58 -12.70 -0.51
N GLN A 132 -14.34 -13.62 0.06
CA GLN A 132 -14.08 -15.05 0.07
C GLN A 132 -14.65 -15.71 -1.18
N ALA A 133 -14.30 -16.98 -1.43
CA ALA A 133 -14.82 -17.71 -2.60
C ALA A 133 -16.35 -17.88 -2.59
N ASP A 134 -16.96 -17.83 -1.40
CA ASP A 134 -18.41 -17.85 -1.18
C ASP A 134 -19.08 -16.47 -1.38
N GLY A 135 -18.31 -15.44 -1.76
CA GLY A 135 -18.79 -14.06 -1.95
C GLY A 135 -18.92 -13.24 -0.66
N GLN A 136 -18.71 -13.84 0.52
CA GLN A 136 -18.82 -13.12 1.79
C GLN A 136 -17.57 -12.29 2.08
N VAL A 137 -17.75 -11.12 2.71
CA VAL A 137 -16.65 -10.27 3.19
C VAL A 137 -16.41 -10.56 4.66
N LYS A 138 -15.34 -11.31 4.95
CA LYS A 138 -14.93 -11.68 6.32
C LYS A 138 -13.40 -11.70 6.46
N PRO A 139 -12.85 -11.70 7.68
CA PRO A 139 -11.42 -11.86 7.90
C PRO A 139 -10.85 -13.10 7.20
N PRO A 140 -9.55 -13.10 6.84
CA PRO A 140 -8.90 -14.30 6.34
C PRO A 140 -8.81 -15.36 7.44
N GLY A 141 -9.28 -16.59 7.15
CA GLY A 141 -9.36 -17.70 8.10
C GLY A 141 -10.59 -18.55 7.86
#